data_AF-Q2H7N5-F1
#
_entry.id   AF-Q2H7N5-F1
#
_cell.length_a   1.000
_cell.length_b   1.000
_cell.length_c   1.000
_cell.angle_alpha   90.00
_cell.angle_beta   90.00
_cell.angle_gamma   90.00
#
_symmetry.space_group_name_H-M   'P 1'
#
loop_
_entity.id
_entity.type
_entity.pdbx_description
1 polymer ?
#
loop_
_entity_poly.entity_id
_entity_poly.type
_entity_poly.pdbx_seq_one_letter_code
_entity_poly.pdbx_strand_id
1 'polypeptide(L)'
;MAATLLPHHAQTPHSIREYAGLARPPHLTRLESATHKTGHVEPLSIDVEDTPEGGFVPGFLHLPPDFFTNPPADASPADATPRTARLLATLPPHHHRTAAILLSGAGGGLAGPSSIYLSLACKLATLGRGIPALRLDYRYPGRREQCVADVRAAMAFLRDMYGLDRFVLVGWSFGGAVVFTAAEEDPRVVGCATVASQAAEAEGIQKLSPRPVLLMHGSGDNTLDVGCSQRLFHMYGAGDRMLEVFEGDNHSLSKNADGAEVMLCEFVARCAGLRVDAQDRKDVVGAELVEDGERHGLMEKGGDLRAPERED
;
A
#
# COMPACT_ATOMS: atom_id res chain seq x y z
N MET A 1 -43.64 1.13 -4.76
CA MET A 1 -43.19 2.38 -5.40
C MET A 1 -41.75 2.17 -5.81
N ALA A 2 -41.47 2.18 -7.11
CA ALA A 2 -40.12 2.04 -7.63
C ALA A 2 -39.31 3.27 -7.24
N ALA A 3 -38.27 3.09 -6.41
CA ALA A 3 -37.31 4.14 -6.13
C ALA A 3 -36.49 4.35 -7.41
N THR A 4 -36.74 5.48 -8.07
CA THR A 4 -35.94 5.97 -9.18
C THR A 4 -34.52 6.18 -8.66
N LEU A 5 -33.61 5.27 -8.98
CA LEU A 5 -32.17 5.46 -8.81
C LEU A 5 -31.79 6.73 -9.58
N LEU A 6 -31.52 7.81 -8.84
CA LEU A 6 -30.88 8.98 -9.40
C LEU A 6 -29.56 8.52 -10.03
N PRO A 7 -29.21 9.00 -11.24
CA PRO A 7 -27.93 8.67 -11.83
C PRO A 7 -26.83 9.13 -10.88
N HIS A 8 -26.03 8.19 -10.36
CA HIS A 8 -24.81 8.53 -9.65
C HIS A 8 -23.95 9.38 -10.59
N HIS A 9 -23.86 10.68 -10.32
CA HIS A 9 -22.89 11.55 -10.98
C HIS A 9 -21.52 10.88 -10.87
N ALA A 10 -20.85 10.68 -12.00
CA ALA A 10 -19.48 10.18 -12.02
C ALA A 10 -18.66 11.09 -11.10
N GLN A 11 -18.13 10.52 -10.02
CA GLN A 11 -17.19 11.25 -9.18
C GLN A 11 -16.04 11.70 -10.08
N THR A 12 -15.72 12.98 -10.05
CA THR A 12 -14.56 13.52 -10.76
C THR A 12 -13.31 12.88 -10.17
N PRO A 13 -12.37 12.38 -11.00
CA PRO A 13 -11.11 11.84 -10.50
C PRO A 13 -10.41 12.83 -9.57
N HIS A 14 -9.94 12.35 -8.43
CA HIS A 14 -9.34 13.19 -7.40
C HIS A 14 -8.00 13.78 -7.85
N SER A 15 -7.76 15.04 -7.51
CA SER A 15 -6.47 15.67 -7.69
C SER A 15 -5.59 15.46 -6.46
N ILE A 16 -4.28 15.24 -6.66
CA ILE A 16 -3.31 15.18 -5.55
C ILE A 16 -3.32 16.44 -4.67
N ARG A 17 -3.79 17.58 -5.21
CA ARG A 17 -3.93 18.85 -4.49
C ARG A 17 -5.03 18.83 -3.42
N GLU A 18 -6.00 17.94 -3.52
CA GLU A 18 -7.07 17.76 -2.52
C GLU A 18 -6.51 17.22 -1.20
N TYR A 19 -5.34 16.57 -1.23
CA TYR A 19 -4.68 15.94 -0.09
C TYR A 19 -3.56 16.79 0.52
N ALA A 20 -3.72 18.11 0.47
CA ALA A 20 -2.76 19.05 1.03
C ALA A 20 -2.53 18.78 2.53
N GLY A 21 -1.27 18.68 2.95
CA GLY A 21 -0.89 18.38 4.33
C GLY A 21 -0.89 16.89 4.70
N LEU A 22 -1.23 15.99 3.76
CA LEU A 22 -1.21 14.53 3.97
C LEU A 22 -0.04 13.83 3.28
N ALA A 23 0.98 14.56 2.86
CA ALA A 23 2.17 13.95 2.27
C ALA A 23 2.93 13.08 3.30
N ARG A 24 2.96 13.51 4.57
CA ARG A 24 3.76 12.94 5.67
C ARG A 24 2.92 12.79 6.95
N PRO A 25 3.27 11.86 7.85
CA PRO A 25 2.59 11.73 9.15
C PRO A 25 2.92 12.92 10.08
N PRO A 26 2.04 13.26 11.05
CA PRO A 26 2.22 14.42 11.94
C PRO A 26 3.53 14.42 12.72
N HIS A 27 3.99 13.25 13.17
CA HIS A 27 5.16 13.12 14.04
C HIS A 27 6.38 12.49 13.36
N LEU A 28 6.57 12.74 12.06
CA LEU A 28 7.73 12.23 11.29
C LEU A 28 9.08 12.53 11.95
N THR A 29 9.20 13.65 12.67
CA THR A 29 10.44 14.03 13.37
C THR A 29 10.89 13.01 14.41
N ARG A 30 9.99 12.18 14.97
CA ARG A 30 10.34 11.07 15.87
C ARG A 30 11.20 10.03 15.14
N LEU A 31 10.80 9.68 13.92
CA LEU A 31 11.53 8.76 13.04
C LEU A 31 12.87 9.34 12.59
N GLU A 32 12.87 10.61 12.15
CA GLU A 32 14.08 11.28 11.68
C GLU A 32 15.12 11.43 12.80
N SER A 33 14.66 11.71 14.02
CA SER A 33 15.54 11.83 15.18
C SER A 33 16.14 10.48 15.60
N ALA A 34 15.37 9.40 15.51
CA ALA A 34 15.84 8.06 15.87
C ALA A 34 16.80 7.48 14.82
N THR A 35 16.55 7.73 13.54
CA THR A 35 17.26 7.09 12.43
C THR A 35 18.35 7.96 11.79
N HIS A 36 18.29 9.27 12.00
CA HIS A 36 19.04 10.28 11.23
C HIS A 36 18.82 10.18 9.71
N LYS A 37 17.67 9.65 9.29
CA LYS A 37 17.26 9.49 7.89
C LYS A 37 16.01 10.31 7.61
N THR A 38 15.98 10.98 6.46
CA THR A 38 14.79 11.67 5.93
C THR A 38 14.48 11.12 4.55
N GLY A 39 13.35 10.43 4.41
CA GLY A 39 12.86 9.93 3.12
C GLY A 39 12.37 11.08 2.22
N HIS A 40 12.39 10.84 0.91
CA HIS A 40 11.79 11.75 -0.07
C HIS A 40 10.32 11.39 -0.25
N VAL A 41 9.46 12.39 -0.37
CA VAL A 41 8.03 12.18 -0.63
C VAL A 41 7.64 12.99 -1.86
N GLU A 42 7.22 12.29 -2.91
CA GLU A 42 6.84 12.88 -4.19
C GLU A 42 5.32 12.77 -4.40
N PRO A 43 4.59 13.88 -4.57
CA PRO A 43 3.22 13.83 -5.06
C PRO A 43 3.21 13.40 -6.52
N LEU A 44 2.38 12.42 -6.86
CA LEU A 44 2.24 11.87 -8.20
C LEU A 44 0.84 12.08 -8.74
N SER A 45 0.77 12.25 -10.06
CA SER A 45 -0.43 12.12 -10.88
C SER A 45 -0.08 11.13 -12.00
N ILE A 46 -0.51 9.87 -11.86
CA ILE A 46 -0.13 8.77 -12.74
C ILE A 46 -1.18 8.62 -13.82
N ASP A 47 -0.77 8.63 -15.09
CA ASP A 47 -1.67 8.44 -16.23
C ASP A 47 -2.18 7.00 -16.32
N VAL A 48 -3.45 6.84 -16.67
CA VAL A 48 -4.14 5.55 -16.79
C VAL A 48 -4.90 5.50 -18.11
N GLU A 49 -4.33 4.77 -19.07
CA GLU A 49 -4.83 4.65 -20.45
C GLU A 49 -5.72 3.41 -20.63
N ASP A 50 -6.73 3.23 -19.78
CA ASP A 50 -7.69 2.10 -19.86
C ASP A 50 -8.96 2.44 -20.65
N THR A 51 -9.22 3.73 -20.88
CA THR A 51 -10.34 4.25 -21.67
C THR A 51 -9.84 5.32 -22.65
N PRO A 52 -10.59 5.65 -23.72
CA PRO A 52 -10.21 6.72 -24.65
C PRO A 52 -10.08 8.10 -24.01
N GLU A 53 -10.76 8.34 -22.88
CA GLU A 53 -10.71 9.58 -22.12
C GLU A 53 -9.53 9.61 -21.13
N GLY A 54 -8.95 8.44 -20.83
CA GLY A 54 -7.85 8.28 -19.88
C GLY A 54 -8.18 8.79 -18.48
N GLY A 55 -7.16 9.11 -17.70
CA GLY A 55 -7.32 9.82 -16.44
C GLY A 55 -6.08 9.72 -15.57
N PHE A 56 -6.01 10.54 -14.53
CA PHE A 56 -4.87 10.56 -13.62
C PHE A 56 -5.26 10.06 -12.24
N VAL A 57 -4.57 9.04 -11.74
CA VAL A 57 -4.70 8.58 -10.36
C VAL A 57 -3.68 9.30 -9.47
N PRO A 58 -4.10 9.93 -8.36
CA PRO A 58 -3.19 10.63 -7.47
C PRO A 58 -2.55 9.66 -6.46
N GLY A 59 -1.33 9.98 -6.04
CA GLY A 59 -0.66 9.25 -4.95
C GLY A 59 0.53 10.00 -4.37
N PHE A 60 1.07 9.47 -3.27
CA PHE A 60 2.34 9.91 -2.70
C PHE A 60 3.34 8.77 -2.72
N LEU A 61 4.45 8.96 -3.42
CA LEU A 61 5.56 8.01 -3.46
C LEU A 61 6.59 8.40 -2.39
N HIS A 62 6.86 7.47 -1.48
CA HIS A 62 7.85 7.57 -0.41
C HIS A 62 9.09 6.81 -0.85
N LEU A 63 10.22 7.49 -0.96
CA LEU A 63 11.48 6.95 -1.43
C LEU A 63 12.53 6.96 -0.31
N PRO A 64 13.41 5.95 -0.26
CA PRO A 64 14.57 5.95 0.63
C PRO A 64 15.42 7.23 0.48
N PRO A 65 16.05 7.71 1.58
CA PRO A 65 16.86 8.94 1.55
C PRO A 65 17.96 8.93 0.48
N ASP A 66 18.52 7.74 0.24
CA ASP A 66 19.64 7.50 -0.67
C ASP A 66 19.19 7.12 -2.09
N PHE A 67 17.88 7.12 -2.40
CA PHE A 67 17.31 6.60 -3.66
C PHE A 67 17.90 7.18 -4.96
N PHE A 68 18.42 8.40 -4.91
CA PHE A 68 19.03 9.07 -6.06
C PHE A 68 20.56 9.19 -5.95
N THR A 69 21.17 8.59 -4.94
CA THR A 69 22.61 8.69 -4.70
C THR A 69 23.38 7.61 -5.47
N ASN A 70 24.42 8.01 -6.18
CA ASN A 70 25.39 7.08 -6.75
C ASN A 70 26.27 6.51 -5.62
N PRO A 71 26.72 5.25 -5.71
CA PRO A 71 27.66 4.69 -4.73
C PRO A 71 28.99 5.46 -4.76
N PRO A 72 29.79 5.39 -3.68
CA PRO A 72 31.21 5.75 -3.76
C PRO A 72 31.90 4.91 -4.85
N ALA A 73 32.89 5.50 -5.52
CA ALA A 73 33.50 5.06 -6.78
C ALA A 73 34.17 3.65 -6.79
N ASP A 74 34.08 2.89 -5.70
CA ASP A 74 34.89 1.70 -5.44
C ASP A 74 34.16 0.37 -5.66
N ALA A 75 32.88 0.40 -6.08
CA ALA A 75 32.11 -0.81 -6.41
C ALA A 75 32.32 -1.21 -7.89
N SER A 76 33.24 -2.15 -8.14
CA SER A 76 33.55 -2.64 -9.50
C SER A 76 32.41 -3.53 -10.06
N PRO A 77 31.92 -3.30 -11.29
CA PRO A 77 30.87 -4.12 -11.89
C PRO A 77 31.49 -5.30 -12.66
N ALA A 78 31.35 -6.52 -12.13
CA ALA A 78 31.61 -7.74 -12.88
C ALA A 78 30.27 -8.47 -13.17
N ASP A 79 30.12 -8.93 -14.42
CA ASP A 79 29.05 -9.78 -14.99
C ASP A 79 27.68 -9.19 -15.42
N ALA A 80 27.65 -8.39 -16.50
CA ALA A 80 26.43 -8.24 -17.31
C ALA A 80 26.71 -8.13 -18.83
N THR A 81 25.93 -8.84 -19.65
CA THR A 81 26.04 -8.88 -21.13
C THR A 81 25.53 -7.62 -21.85
N PRO A 82 25.99 -7.32 -23.09
CA PRO A 82 25.91 -5.97 -23.69
C PRO A 82 24.53 -5.43 -24.08
N ARG A 83 23.48 -6.27 -24.17
CA ARG A 83 22.14 -5.84 -24.60
C ARG A 83 21.18 -5.51 -23.46
N THR A 84 21.34 -6.16 -22.30
CA THR A 84 20.64 -5.84 -21.05
C THR A 84 21.33 -4.70 -20.30
N ALA A 85 22.64 -4.54 -20.45
CA ALA A 85 23.43 -3.50 -19.79
C ALA A 85 23.00 -2.07 -20.16
N ARG A 86 22.46 -1.80 -21.35
CA ARG A 86 22.17 -0.43 -21.80
C ARG A 86 20.83 0.13 -21.31
N LEU A 87 19.88 -0.74 -20.95
CA LEU A 87 18.62 -0.38 -20.30
C LEU A 87 18.74 -0.43 -18.77
N LEU A 88 19.61 -1.30 -18.25
CA LEU A 88 19.97 -1.37 -16.82
C LEU A 88 20.95 -0.29 -16.37
N ALA A 89 21.70 0.35 -17.30
CA ALA A 89 22.67 1.40 -16.99
C ALA A 89 22.06 2.76 -16.61
N THR A 90 20.73 2.92 -16.69
CA THR A 90 20.04 4.15 -16.27
C THR A 90 19.45 4.08 -14.86
N LEU A 91 19.54 2.92 -14.19
CA LEU A 91 19.08 2.74 -12.81
C LEU A 91 20.30 2.48 -11.91
N PRO A 92 20.50 3.24 -10.82
CA PRO A 92 21.57 2.98 -9.89
C PRO A 92 21.49 1.53 -9.37
N PRO A 93 22.59 0.75 -9.33
CA PRO A 93 22.57 -0.68 -8.96
C PRO A 93 22.13 -1.01 -7.52
N HIS A 94 21.59 -0.05 -6.76
CA HIS A 94 21.63 -0.08 -5.29
C HIS A 94 20.30 0.18 -4.57
N HIS A 95 19.19 0.40 -5.28
CA HIS A 95 17.87 0.53 -4.62
C HIS A 95 17.05 -0.74 -4.72
N HIS A 96 16.16 -0.90 -3.74
CA HIS A 96 15.29 -2.05 -3.66
C HIS A 96 14.39 -2.09 -4.89
N ARG A 97 14.38 -3.19 -5.65
CA ARG A 97 13.48 -3.37 -6.81
C ARG A 97 12.03 -3.61 -6.43
N THR A 98 11.78 -3.93 -5.16
CA THR A 98 10.43 -4.13 -4.62
C THR A 98 9.91 -2.85 -4.00
N ALA A 99 8.70 -2.46 -4.36
CA ALA A 99 7.94 -1.39 -3.73
C ALA A 99 6.68 -1.91 -3.06
N ALA A 100 6.18 -1.21 -2.05
CA ALA A 100 4.84 -1.41 -1.53
C ALA A 100 3.84 -0.48 -2.24
N ILE A 101 2.64 -0.95 -2.53
CA ILE A 101 1.52 -0.11 -2.95
C ILE A 101 0.39 -0.28 -1.95
N LEU A 102 -0.02 0.82 -1.32
CA LEU A 102 -0.99 0.89 -0.23
C LEU A 102 -2.30 1.45 -0.78
N LEU A 103 -3.38 0.66 -0.64
CA LEU A 103 -4.66 0.83 -1.32
C LEU A 103 -5.79 0.91 -0.30
N SER A 104 -6.57 2.00 -0.36
CA SER A 104 -7.68 2.25 0.57
C SER A 104 -8.98 1.51 0.18
N GLY A 105 -10.02 1.69 1.00
CA GLY A 105 -11.35 1.08 0.85
C GLY A 105 -12.21 1.68 -0.27
N ALA A 106 -13.53 1.46 -0.22
CA ALA A 106 -14.44 1.85 -1.29
C ALA A 106 -14.65 3.37 -1.36
N GLY A 107 -14.35 4.10 -0.28
CA GLY A 107 -14.26 5.57 -0.28
C GLY A 107 -13.03 6.13 -1.00
N GLY A 108 -12.06 5.27 -1.35
CA GLY A 108 -10.74 5.67 -1.84
C GLY A 108 -9.91 6.26 -0.71
N GLY A 109 -9.04 7.20 -1.04
CA GLY A 109 -8.23 7.95 -0.11
C GLY A 109 -6.78 7.50 -0.03
N LEU A 110 -6.04 8.10 0.91
CA LEU A 110 -4.58 7.97 0.98
C LEU A 110 -4.06 7.69 2.40
N ALA A 111 -4.89 7.71 3.43
CA ALA A 111 -4.47 7.49 4.82
C ALA A 111 -4.61 6.02 5.25
N GLY A 112 -5.54 5.28 4.67
CA GLY A 112 -5.81 3.88 4.99
C GLY A 112 -6.52 3.68 6.34
N PRO A 113 -6.64 2.42 6.79
CA PRO A 113 -7.31 2.08 8.04
C PRO A 113 -6.57 2.72 9.21
N SER A 114 -7.30 3.47 10.04
CA SER A 114 -6.74 4.15 11.21
C SER A 114 -5.48 4.99 10.91
N SER A 115 -5.44 5.57 9.70
CA SER A 115 -4.33 6.38 9.18
C SER A 115 -2.97 5.66 9.13
N ILE A 116 -2.96 4.32 9.15
CA ILE A 116 -1.74 3.49 9.17
C ILE A 116 -0.85 3.78 7.96
N TYR A 117 -1.40 4.04 6.78
CA TYR A 117 -0.58 4.17 5.57
C TYR A 117 0.36 5.37 5.62
N LEU A 118 -0.05 6.48 6.25
CA LEU A 118 0.80 7.67 6.42
C LEU A 118 2.13 7.34 7.10
N SER A 119 2.04 6.60 8.20
CA SER A 119 3.18 6.19 9.00
C SER A 119 3.95 5.04 8.32
N LEU A 120 3.23 4.02 7.84
CA LEU A 120 3.80 2.83 7.22
C LEU A 120 4.69 3.16 6.03
N ALA A 121 4.28 4.08 5.15
CA ALA A 121 5.05 4.44 3.97
C ALA A 121 6.40 5.10 4.32
N CYS A 122 6.42 5.95 5.35
CA CYS A 122 7.66 6.57 5.86
C CYS A 122 8.57 5.55 6.57
N LYS A 123 7.99 4.63 7.36
CA LYS A 123 8.74 3.54 8.01
C LYS A 123 9.41 2.64 6.97
N LEU A 124 8.68 2.20 5.96
CA LEU A 124 9.21 1.38 4.87
C LEU A 124 10.36 2.07 4.13
N ALA A 125 10.23 3.36 3.80
CA ALA A 125 11.27 4.11 3.12
C ALA A 125 12.56 4.27 3.94
N THR A 126 12.49 4.23 5.28
CA THR A 126 13.63 4.48 6.18
C THR A 126 14.25 3.22 6.77
N LEU A 127 13.56 2.09 6.70
CA LEU A 127 13.97 0.78 7.20
C LEU A 127 15.24 0.26 6.50
N GLY A 128 16.34 0.02 7.21
CA GLY A 128 17.55 -0.53 6.58
C GLY A 128 17.98 0.23 5.31
N ARG A 129 17.95 -0.44 4.14
CA ARG A 129 18.19 0.12 2.79
C ARG A 129 16.98 0.82 2.14
N GLY A 130 15.84 0.78 2.82
CA GLY A 130 14.57 1.38 2.43
C GLY A 130 13.80 0.58 1.37
N ILE A 131 12.47 0.57 1.52
CA ILE A 131 11.51 0.02 0.56
C ILE A 131 10.66 1.20 0.07
N PRO A 132 10.70 1.54 -1.23
CA PRO A 132 9.78 2.51 -1.81
C PRO A 132 8.31 2.13 -1.51
N ALA A 133 7.49 3.11 -1.14
CA ALA A 133 6.09 2.87 -0.83
C ALA A 133 5.20 3.92 -1.50
N LEU A 134 4.23 3.48 -2.28
CA LEU A 134 3.24 4.33 -2.93
C LEU A 134 1.92 4.23 -2.18
N ARG A 135 1.43 5.34 -1.64
CA ARG A 135 0.03 5.49 -1.23
C ARG A 135 -0.76 5.94 -2.45
N LEU A 136 -1.73 5.15 -2.87
CA LEU A 136 -2.47 5.36 -4.12
C LEU A 136 -3.98 5.46 -3.82
N ASP A 137 -4.62 6.50 -4.32
CA ASP A 137 -6.08 6.63 -4.35
C ASP A 137 -6.65 5.90 -5.59
N TYR A 138 -7.91 6.10 -5.91
CA TYR A 138 -8.52 5.64 -7.15
C TYR A 138 -9.09 6.82 -7.95
N ARG A 139 -9.10 6.70 -9.28
CA ARG A 139 -9.89 7.61 -10.12
C ARG A 139 -11.38 7.44 -9.84
N TYR A 140 -11.81 6.21 -9.60
CA TYR A 140 -13.22 5.85 -9.36
C TYR A 140 -13.34 4.85 -8.19
N PRO A 141 -13.32 5.34 -6.94
CA PRO A 141 -13.44 4.49 -5.76
C PRO A 141 -14.67 3.57 -5.78
N GLY A 142 -14.51 2.35 -5.27
CA GLY A 142 -15.57 1.33 -5.22
C GLY A 142 -15.90 0.68 -6.57
N ARG A 143 -15.14 0.98 -7.65
CA ARG A 143 -15.33 0.39 -8.99
C ARG A 143 -14.13 -0.48 -9.33
N ARG A 144 -14.24 -1.78 -9.06
CA ARG A 144 -13.11 -2.72 -9.06
C ARG A 144 -12.29 -2.72 -10.34
N GLU A 145 -12.93 -2.76 -11.51
CA GLU A 145 -12.22 -2.80 -12.79
C GLU A 145 -11.32 -1.58 -13.00
N GLN A 146 -11.84 -0.38 -12.72
CA GLN A 146 -11.09 0.88 -12.81
C GLN A 146 -9.99 0.95 -11.75
N CYS A 147 -10.28 0.54 -10.51
CA CYS A 147 -9.29 0.53 -9.43
C CYS A 147 -8.13 -0.43 -9.74
N VAL A 148 -8.41 -1.59 -10.35
CA VAL A 148 -7.37 -2.53 -10.82
C VAL A 148 -6.55 -1.93 -11.96
N ALA A 149 -7.18 -1.19 -12.88
CA ALA A 149 -6.47 -0.46 -13.93
C ALA A 149 -5.51 0.58 -13.35
N ASP A 150 -5.94 1.33 -12.32
CA ASP A 150 -5.13 2.32 -11.61
C ASP A 150 -3.89 1.69 -10.98
N VAL A 151 -4.05 0.54 -10.30
CA VAL A 151 -2.94 -0.21 -9.70
C VAL A 151 -1.97 -0.72 -10.77
N ARG A 152 -2.47 -1.22 -11.90
CA ARG A 152 -1.63 -1.70 -13.00
C ARG A 152 -0.84 -0.56 -13.65
N ALA A 153 -1.46 0.59 -13.84
CA ALA A 153 -0.81 1.80 -14.34
C ALA A 153 0.26 2.30 -13.35
N ALA A 154 -0.03 2.31 -12.05
CA ALA A 154 0.96 2.64 -11.02
C ALA A 154 2.17 1.68 -11.03
N MET A 155 1.94 0.36 -11.13
CA MET A 155 3.03 -0.61 -11.26
C MET A 155 3.86 -0.42 -12.54
N ALA A 156 3.24 -0.04 -13.66
CA ALA A 156 3.95 0.26 -14.89
C ALA A 156 4.77 1.55 -14.76
N PHE A 157 4.18 2.61 -14.22
CA PHE A 157 4.84 3.89 -13.96
C PHE A 157 6.04 3.74 -13.02
N LEU A 158 5.89 3.03 -11.90
CA LEU A 158 6.99 2.79 -10.95
C LEU A 158 8.13 1.99 -11.58
N ARG A 159 7.81 1.02 -12.46
CA ARG A 159 8.82 0.28 -13.22
C ARG A 159 9.57 1.19 -14.19
N ASP A 160 8.84 1.95 -14.99
CA ASP A 160 9.41 2.70 -16.11
C ASP A 160 10.18 3.94 -15.63
N MET A 161 9.71 4.59 -14.56
CA MET A 161 10.31 5.83 -14.04
C MET A 161 11.31 5.59 -12.90
N TYR A 162 11.13 4.55 -12.09
CA TYR A 162 11.94 4.32 -10.88
C TYR A 162 12.65 2.95 -10.85
N GLY A 163 12.44 2.10 -11.86
CA GLY A 163 13.08 0.77 -11.91
C GLY A 163 12.54 -0.25 -10.92
N LEU A 164 11.34 -0.01 -10.39
CA LEU A 164 10.68 -0.85 -9.39
C LEU A 164 9.81 -1.87 -10.13
N ASP A 165 10.17 -3.15 -10.08
CA ASP A 165 9.50 -4.21 -10.87
C ASP A 165 9.02 -5.40 -10.06
N ARG A 166 9.07 -5.27 -8.74
CA ARG A 166 8.45 -6.19 -7.78
C ARG A 166 7.52 -5.38 -6.87
N PHE A 167 6.38 -5.94 -6.49
CA PHE A 167 5.38 -5.21 -5.72
C PHE A 167 4.81 -6.03 -4.58
N VAL A 168 4.71 -5.43 -3.40
CA VAL A 168 3.87 -5.91 -2.31
C VAL A 168 2.62 -5.05 -2.30
N LEU A 169 1.45 -5.65 -2.46
CA LEU A 169 0.19 -4.90 -2.49
C LEU A 169 -0.51 -5.02 -1.13
N VAL A 170 -0.92 -3.90 -0.55
CA VAL A 170 -1.62 -3.83 0.74
C VAL A 170 -2.96 -3.15 0.52
N GLY A 171 -4.05 -3.82 0.87
CA GLY A 171 -5.42 -3.34 0.63
C GLY A 171 -6.27 -3.33 1.88
N TRP A 172 -7.07 -2.28 2.07
CA TRP A 172 -8.05 -2.21 3.15
C TRP A 172 -9.47 -2.37 2.60
N SER A 173 -10.30 -3.18 3.25
CA SER A 173 -11.72 -3.33 2.90
C SER A 173 -11.89 -3.76 1.42
N PHE A 174 -12.61 -2.98 0.63
CA PHE A 174 -12.71 -3.11 -0.83
C PHE A 174 -11.34 -3.21 -1.54
N GLY A 175 -10.32 -2.51 -1.03
CA GLY A 175 -8.95 -2.57 -1.54
C GLY A 175 -8.38 -3.99 -1.55
N GLY A 176 -8.86 -4.91 -0.71
CA GLY A 176 -8.48 -6.32 -0.77
C GLY A 176 -8.93 -7.02 -2.07
N ALA A 177 -10.15 -6.74 -2.55
CA ALA A 177 -10.62 -7.24 -3.85
C ALA A 177 -9.76 -6.72 -5.01
N VAL A 178 -9.36 -5.44 -4.93
CA VAL A 178 -8.45 -4.81 -5.91
C VAL A 178 -7.07 -5.48 -5.87
N VAL A 179 -6.49 -5.65 -4.69
CA VAL A 179 -5.20 -6.32 -4.47
C VAL A 179 -5.18 -7.70 -5.11
N PHE A 180 -6.17 -8.54 -4.76
CA PHE A 180 -6.18 -9.92 -5.22
C PHE A 180 -6.45 -10.02 -6.73
N THR A 181 -7.32 -9.17 -7.28
CA THR A 181 -7.57 -9.12 -8.74
C THR A 181 -6.35 -8.63 -9.51
N ALA A 182 -5.64 -7.61 -9.01
CA ALA A 182 -4.43 -7.10 -9.65
C ALA A 182 -3.27 -8.12 -9.60
N ALA A 183 -3.17 -8.87 -8.50
CA ALA A 183 -2.11 -9.85 -8.29
C ALA A 183 -2.34 -11.19 -9.00
N GLU A 184 -3.60 -11.56 -9.28
CA GLU A 184 -4.02 -12.87 -9.78
C GLU A 184 -3.08 -13.46 -10.85
N GLU A 185 -2.77 -12.67 -11.89
CA GLU A 185 -1.95 -13.08 -13.04
C GLU A 185 -0.72 -12.19 -13.26
N ASP A 186 -0.41 -11.28 -12.33
CA ASP A 186 0.76 -10.40 -12.43
C ASP A 186 1.95 -10.96 -11.62
N PRO A 187 2.98 -11.53 -12.27
CA PRO A 187 4.13 -12.13 -11.59
C PRO A 187 5.03 -11.10 -10.89
N ARG A 188 4.83 -9.79 -11.15
CA ARG A 188 5.54 -8.73 -10.44
C ARG A 188 5.06 -8.59 -9.01
N VAL A 189 3.84 -9.03 -8.68
CA VAL A 189 3.33 -9.01 -7.31
C VAL A 189 3.90 -10.19 -6.53
N VAL A 190 4.67 -9.90 -5.49
CA VAL A 190 5.47 -10.87 -4.72
C VAL A 190 4.89 -11.17 -3.34
N GLY A 191 3.87 -10.44 -2.91
CA GLY A 191 3.13 -10.68 -1.68
C GLY A 191 1.91 -9.75 -1.58
N CYS A 192 0.90 -10.18 -0.83
CA CYS A 192 -0.32 -9.40 -0.61
C CYS A 192 -0.66 -9.35 0.88
N ALA A 193 -1.05 -8.18 1.38
CA ALA A 193 -1.62 -8.05 2.72
C ALA A 193 -2.99 -7.36 2.64
N THR A 194 -3.90 -7.70 3.54
CA THR A 194 -5.17 -7.00 3.64
C THR A 194 -5.60 -6.73 5.07
N VAL A 195 -6.22 -5.58 5.29
CA VAL A 195 -6.94 -5.22 6.52
C VAL A 195 -8.43 -5.27 6.23
N ALA A 196 -9.20 -5.99 7.04
CA ALA A 196 -10.66 -6.06 6.96
C ALA A 196 -11.20 -6.32 5.55
N SER A 197 -10.54 -7.17 4.74
CA SER A 197 -10.93 -7.37 3.33
C SER A 197 -12.34 -7.94 3.20
N GLN A 198 -13.08 -7.44 2.22
CA GLN A 198 -14.27 -8.14 1.73
C GLN A 198 -13.88 -9.46 1.05
N ALA A 199 -14.74 -10.47 1.14
CA ALA A 199 -14.58 -11.71 0.38
C ALA A 199 -15.23 -11.64 -1.02
N ALA A 200 -16.11 -10.66 -1.26
CA ALA A 200 -16.73 -10.45 -2.56
C ALA A 200 -15.70 -9.93 -3.57
N GLU A 201 -15.71 -10.50 -4.78
CA GLU A 201 -14.83 -10.10 -5.88
C GLU A 201 -13.32 -10.25 -5.58
N ALA A 202 -12.99 -11.08 -4.61
CA ALA A 202 -11.64 -11.34 -4.11
C ALA A 202 -11.14 -12.76 -4.50
N GLU A 203 -11.75 -13.38 -5.51
CA GLU A 203 -11.46 -14.76 -5.93
C GLU A 203 -10.01 -14.94 -6.43
N GLY A 204 -9.35 -13.86 -6.87
CA GLY A 204 -7.96 -13.87 -7.31
C GLY A 204 -6.97 -14.41 -6.26
N ILE A 205 -7.34 -14.41 -4.97
CA ILE A 205 -6.55 -15.00 -3.89
C ILE A 205 -6.23 -16.49 -4.14
N GLN A 206 -7.11 -17.21 -4.85
CA GLN A 206 -6.95 -18.63 -5.17
C GLN A 206 -5.74 -18.93 -6.07
N LYS A 207 -5.24 -17.92 -6.80
CA LYS A 207 -4.08 -18.04 -7.71
C LYS A 207 -2.79 -17.47 -7.10
N LEU A 208 -2.79 -17.08 -5.82
CA LEU A 208 -1.61 -16.44 -5.22
C LEU A 208 -0.54 -17.42 -4.77
N SER A 209 -0.90 -18.61 -4.29
CA SER A 209 0.08 -19.59 -3.81
C SER A 209 1.17 -19.87 -4.88
N PRO A 210 2.47 -19.85 -4.51
CA PRO A 210 3.02 -19.82 -3.16
C PRO A 210 3.35 -18.41 -2.60
N ARG A 211 2.87 -17.33 -3.24
CA ARG A 211 3.15 -15.95 -2.79
C ARG A 211 2.61 -15.72 -1.37
N PRO A 212 3.36 -15.08 -0.46
CA PRO A 212 2.91 -14.81 0.90
C PRO A 212 1.64 -13.96 0.94
N VAL A 213 0.71 -14.32 1.84
CA VAL A 213 -0.51 -13.54 2.10
C VAL A 213 -0.68 -13.28 3.60
N LEU A 214 -0.91 -12.02 3.98
CA LEU A 214 -1.30 -11.62 5.32
C LEU A 214 -2.75 -11.10 5.31
N LEU A 215 -3.62 -11.71 6.12
CA LEU A 215 -4.98 -11.25 6.35
C LEU A 215 -5.08 -10.76 7.79
N MET A 216 -5.63 -9.57 7.99
CA MET A 216 -5.87 -8.98 9.30
C MET A 216 -7.34 -8.56 9.40
N HIS A 217 -7.98 -8.75 10.54
CA HIS A 217 -9.41 -8.42 10.71
C HIS A 217 -9.76 -8.20 12.19
N GLY A 218 -10.65 -7.26 12.49
CA GLY A 218 -11.19 -7.06 13.83
C GLY A 218 -12.41 -7.96 14.07
N SER A 219 -12.50 -8.67 15.19
CA SER A 219 -13.67 -9.52 15.45
C SER A 219 -14.93 -8.72 15.83
N GLY A 220 -14.80 -7.42 16.09
CA GLY A 220 -15.90 -6.48 16.33
C GLY A 220 -16.21 -5.58 15.12
N ASP A 221 -15.71 -5.92 13.93
CA ASP A 221 -16.02 -5.22 12.68
C ASP A 221 -17.51 -5.34 12.33
N ASN A 222 -18.23 -4.20 12.34
CA ASN A 222 -19.66 -4.15 12.02
C ASN A 222 -19.94 -3.80 10.55
N THR A 223 -18.89 -3.52 9.78
CA THR A 223 -18.96 -3.22 8.35
C THR A 223 -18.79 -4.51 7.54
N LEU A 224 -17.78 -5.32 7.88
CA LEU A 224 -17.54 -6.64 7.29
C LEU A 224 -17.27 -7.66 8.40
N ASP A 225 -18.04 -8.76 8.40
CA ASP A 225 -17.80 -9.83 9.38
C ASP A 225 -16.42 -10.48 9.18
N VAL A 226 -15.75 -10.84 10.29
CA VAL A 226 -14.46 -11.55 10.30
C VAL A 226 -14.45 -12.83 9.45
N GLY A 227 -15.62 -13.45 9.25
CA GLY A 227 -15.84 -14.53 8.31
C GLY A 227 -15.37 -14.25 6.89
N CYS A 228 -15.29 -12.98 6.47
CA CYS A 228 -14.69 -12.59 5.19
C CYS A 228 -13.20 -12.98 5.12
N SER A 229 -12.39 -12.55 6.08
CA SER A 229 -10.96 -12.92 6.13
C SER A 229 -10.76 -14.41 6.38
N GLN A 230 -11.61 -15.06 7.18
CA GLN A 230 -11.56 -16.51 7.36
C GLN A 230 -11.84 -17.28 6.06
N ARG A 231 -12.84 -16.83 5.29
CA ARG A 231 -13.17 -17.39 3.97
C ARG A 231 -12.02 -17.19 2.99
N LEU A 232 -11.41 -16.00 2.95
CA LEU A 232 -10.23 -15.72 2.13
C LEU A 232 -9.04 -16.62 2.51
N PHE A 233 -8.78 -16.78 3.81
CA PHE A 233 -7.75 -17.69 4.31
C PHE A 233 -7.98 -19.14 3.86
N HIS A 234 -9.24 -19.59 3.80
CA HIS A 234 -9.59 -20.90 3.26
C HIS A 234 -9.43 -20.96 1.74
N MET A 235 -9.90 -19.94 1.01
CA MET A 235 -9.81 -19.84 -0.46
C MET A 235 -8.37 -19.84 -0.96
N TYR A 236 -7.42 -19.24 -0.23
CA TYR A 236 -6.00 -19.31 -0.59
C TYR A 236 -5.48 -20.76 -0.67
N GLY A 237 -6.05 -21.70 0.09
CA GLY A 237 -5.59 -23.08 0.11
C GLY A 237 -4.28 -23.24 0.89
N ALA A 238 -3.36 -24.10 0.46
CA ALA A 238 -2.07 -24.32 1.14
C ALA A 238 -0.97 -23.37 0.63
N GLY A 239 -0.04 -22.96 1.51
CA GLY A 239 1.08 -22.08 1.19
C GLY A 239 1.42 -21.13 2.35
N ASP A 240 2.18 -20.07 2.07
CA ASP A 240 2.54 -19.02 3.03
C ASP A 240 1.37 -18.05 3.21
N ARG A 241 0.53 -18.32 4.20
CA ARG A 241 -0.57 -17.44 4.60
C ARG A 241 -0.66 -17.30 6.11
N MET A 242 -1.04 -16.11 6.56
CA MET A 242 -1.33 -15.80 7.94
C MET A 242 -2.67 -15.08 8.05
N LEU A 243 -3.45 -15.40 9.08
CA LEU A 243 -4.64 -14.67 9.47
C LEU A 243 -4.47 -14.23 10.92
N GLU A 244 -4.44 -12.92 11.14
CA GLU A 244 -4.50 -12.32 12.47
C GLU A 244 -5.90 -11.75 12.71
N VAL A 245 -6.51 -12.16 13.83
CA VAL A 245 -7.82 -11.63 14.27
C VAL A 245 -7.61 -10.82 15.54
N PHE A 246 -7.92 -9.53 15.47
CA PHE A 246 -7.83 -8.60 16.59
C PHE A 246 -9.13 -8.60 17.37
N GLU A 247 -9.08 -9.14 18.59
CA GLU A 247 -10.28 -9.39 19.38
C GLU A 247 -11.00 -8.08 19.77
N GLY A 248 -12.27 -7.97 19.41
CA GLY A 248 -13.15 -6.83 19.70
C GLY A 248 -12.78 -5.54 18.97
N ASP A 249 -11.85 -5.58 18.02
CA ASP A 249 -11.47 -4.42 17.21
C ASP A 249 -12.44 -4.20 16.04
N ASN A 250 -12.49 -2.97 15.53
CA ASN A 250 -13.42 -2.56 14.48
C ASN A 250 -12.84 -2.72 13.06
N HIS A 251 -13.57 -2.19 12.07
CA HIS A 251 -13.24 -2.25 10.65
C HIS A 251 -11.89 -1.62 10.28
N SER A 252 -11.47 -0.59 11.03
CA SER A 252 -10.19 0.11 10.82
C SER A 252 -9.04 -0.43 11.69
N LEU A 253 -9.31 -1.38 12.58
CA LEU A 253 -8.39 -1.82 13.65
C LEU A 253 -7.95 -0.68 14.57
N SER A 254 -8.85 0.26 14.87
CA SER A 254 -8.56 1.48 15.64
C SER A 254 -7.99 1.22 17.03
N LYS A 255 -8.33 0.10 17.69
CA LYS A 255 -7.81 -0.23 19.03
C LYS A 255 -6.40 -0.82 19.00
N ASN A 256 -5.98 -1.37 17.86
CA ASN A 256 -4.69 -2.04 17.68
C ASN A 256 -3.94 -1.54 16.44
N ALA A 257 -4.14 -0.28 16.05
CA ALA A 257 -3.60 0.27 14.81
C ALA A 257 -2.06 0.16 14.75
N ASP A 258 -1.36 0.40 15.87
CA ASP A 258 0.09 0.23 15.95
C ASP A 258 0.53 -1.23 15.77
N GLY A 259 -0.18 -2.17 16.38
CA GLY A 259 0.11 -3.60 16.24
C GLY A 259 -0.10 -4.08 14.80
N ALA A 260 -1.18 -3.64 14.16
CA ALA A 260 -1.46 -3.90 12.76
C ALA A 260 -0.38 -3.29 11.84
N GLU A 261 0.05 -2.06 12.11
CA GLU A 261 1.12 -1.42 11.36
C GLU A 261 2.46 -2.17 11.47
N VAL A 262 2.84 -2.60 12.67
CA VAL A 262 4.06 -3.40 12.90
C VAL A 262 4.02 -4.66 12.04
N MET A 263 2.91 -5.40 12.03
CA MET A 263 2.77 -6.61 11.22
C MET A 263 2.81 -6.34 9.72
N LEU A 264 2.17 -5.26 9.25
CA LEU A 264 2.27 -4.85 7.84
C LEU A 264 3.70 -4.51 7.44
N CYS A 265 4.41 -3.74 8.26
CA CYS A 265 5.78 -3.34 8.01
C CYS A 265 6.70 -4.57 7.93
N GLU A 266 6.63 -5.47 8.92
CA GLU A 266 7.42 -6.70 8.96
C GLU A 266 7.06 -7.65 7.78
N PHE A 267 5.78 -7.76 7.42
CA PHE A 267 5.35 -8.55 6.27
C PHE A 267 5.88 -8.02 4.94
N VAL A 268 5.77 -6.71 4.70
CA VAL A 268 6.28 -6.05 3.49
C VAL A 268 7.80 -6.22 3.42
N ALA A 269 8.51 -5.99 4.52
CA ALA A 269 9.97 -6.18 4.59
C ALA A 269 10.38 -7.62 4.25
N ARG A 270 9.67 -8.61 4.80
CA ARG A 270 9.91 -10.02 4.51
C ARG A 270 9.69 -10.35 3.02
N CYS A 271 8.61 -9.86 2.42
CA CYS A 271 8.31 -10.08 0.99
C CYS A 271 9.33 -9.38 0.07
N ALA A 272 9.87 -8.25 0.53
CA ALA A 272 10.98 -7.55 -0.09
C ALA A 272 12.32 -8.30 0.06
N GLY A 273 12.45 -9.24 1.01
CA GLY A 273 13.73 -9.90 1.31
C GLY A 273 14.64 -9.07 2.20
N LEU A 274 14.08 -8.09 2.91
CA LEU A 274 14.76 -7.30 3.93
C LEU A 274 14.48 -7.88 5.31
N ARG A 275 15.54 -8.02 6.11
CA ARG A 275 15.45 -8.44 7.49
C ARG A 275 15.32 -7.21 8.38
N VAL A 276 14.26 -7.15 9.18
CA VAL A 276 14.12 -6.20 10.28
C VAL A 276 14.96 -6.70 11.45
N ASP A 277 16.02 -5.99 11.81
CA ASP A 277 16.81 -6.30 13.00
C ASP A 277 16.24 -5.64 14.27
N ALA A 278 16.87 -5.85 15.42
CA ALA A 278 16.38 -5.31 16.69
C ALA A 278 16.43 -3.78 16.75
N GLN A 279 17.38 -3.16 16.04
CA GLN A 279 17.52 -1.70 16.00
C GLN A 279 16.44 -1.10 15.08
N ASP A 280 16.28 -1.65 13.87
CA ASP A 280 15.20 -1.28 12.95
C ASP A 280 13.82 -1.44 13.61
N ARG A 281 13.63 -2.54 14.36
CA ARG A 281 12.36 -2.78 15.06
C ARG A 281 12.08 -1.71 16.11
N LYS A 282 13.10 -1.24 16.82
CA LYS A 282 12.98 -0.22 17.86
C LYS A 282 12.81 1.18 17.28
N ASP A 283 13.67 1.56 16.33
CA ASP A 283 13.80 2.95 15.88
C ASP A 283 12.87 3.30 14.71
N VAL A 284 12.48 2.30 13.91
CA VAL A 284 11.65 2.48 12.71
C VAL A 284 10.27 1.86 12.92
N VAL A 285 10.22 0.53 13.09
CA VAL A 285 8.95 -0.21 13.07
C VAL A 285 8.07 0.18 14.27
N GLY A 286 8.68 0.30 15.46
CA GLY A 286 8.00 0.68 16.70
C GLY A 286 7.80 2.19 16.91
N ALA A 287 8.21 3.05 15.96
CA ALA A 287 8.05 4.49 16.11
C ALA A 287 6.58 4.90 15.93
N GLU A 288 5.95 5.54 16.92
CA GLU A 288 4.58 6.04 16.79
C GLU A 288 4.57 7.39 16.07
N LEU A 289 4.08 7.43 14.82
CA LEU A 289 4.10 8.64 13.98
C LEU A 289 2.73 9.33 13.82
N VAL A 290 1.66 8.64 14.22
CA VAL A 290 0.28 9.12 14.23
C VAL A 290 -0.31 8.70 15.58
N GLU A 291 -0.80 9.66 16.36
CA GLU A 291 -1.40 9.39 17.67
C GLU A 291 -2.89 9.03 17.53
N ASP A 292 -3.43 8.26 18.47
CA ASP A 292 -4.83 7.80 18.42
C ASP A 292 -5.86 8.94 18.27
N GLY A 293 -5.61 10.08 18.90
CA GLY A 293 -6.46 11.27 18.78
C GLY A 293 -6.45 11.94 17.40
N GLU A 294 -5.50 11.60 16.53
CA GLU A 294 -5.31 12.19 15.21
C GLU A 294 -5.87 11.31 14.08
N ARG A 295 -5.96 9.99 14.31
CA ARG A 295 -6.23 8.98 13.27
C ARG A 295 -7.51 9.25 12.48
N HIS A 296 -8.62 9.51 13.17
CA HIS A 296 -9.91 9.77 12.55
C HIS A 296 -9.87 10.99 11.62
N GLY A 297 -9.40 12.13 12.14
CA GLY A 297 -9.35 13.38 11.36
C GLY A 297 -8.40 13.30 10.17
N LEU A 298 -7.36 12.46 10.23
CA LEU A 298 -6.48 12.18 9.10
C LEU A 298 -7.15 11.29 8.05
N MET A 299 -7.98 10.32 8.44
CA MET A 299 -8.80 9.52 7.51
C MET A 299 -9.86 10.38 6.80
N GLU A 300 -10.52 11.30 7.52
CA GLU A 300 -11.45 12.26 6.93
C GLU A 300 -10.76 13.12 5.86
N LYS A 301 -9.62 13.73 6.21
CA LYS A 301 -8.82 14.53 5.26
C LYS A 301 -8.28 13.69 4.11
N GLY A 302 -8.00 12.42 4.37
CA GLY A 302 -7.47 11.46 3.40
C GLY A 302 -8.49 10.99 2.39
N GLY A 303 -9.78 11.28 2.58
CA GLY A 303 -10.86 10.79 1.72
C GLY A 303 -11.30 9.36 2.04
N ASP A 304 -10.66 8.72 3.03
CA ASP A 304 -10.84 7.32 3.41
C ASP A 304 -12.24 7.04 4.00
N LEU A 305 -12.90 8.05 4.55
CA LEU A 305 -14.26 7.96 5.12
C LEU A 305 -15.36 8.50 4.19
N ARG A 306 -15.07 8.66 2.90
CA ARG A 306 -16.11 9.00 1.91
C ARG A 306 -17.03 7.80 1.74
N ALA A 307 -18.33 8.08 1.55
CA ALA A 307 -19.33 7.04 1.33
C ALA A 307 -18.91 6.11 0.17
N PRO A 308 -19.06 4.78 0.31
CA PRO A 308 -19.83 4.11 1.36
C PRO A 308 -19.06 3.80 2.66
N GLU A 309 -17.76 4.12 2.74
CA GLU A 309 -16.90 3.73 3.87
C GLU A 309 -17.27 4.44 5.18
N ARG A 310 -17.07 3.74 6.30
CA ARG A 310 -17.22 4.23 7.68
C ARG A 310 -16.20 3.55 8.58
N GLU A 311 -15.91 4.15 9.73
CA GLU A 311 -14.94 3.59 10.69
C GLU A 311 -15.55 2.53 11.64
N ASP A 312 -16.87 2.50 11.77
CA ASP A 312 -17.60 1.73 12.80
C ASP A 312 -18.02 0.31 12.38
#